data_AF-A0A661HZR3-F1
#
_entry.id   AF-A0A661HZR3-F1
#
_cell.length_a   1.000
_cell.length_b   1.000
_cell.length_c   1.000
_cell.angle_alpha   90.00
_cell.angle_beta   90.00
_cell.angle_gamma   90.00
#
_symmetry.space_group_name_H-M   'P 1'
#
loop_
_entity.id
_entity.type
_entity.pdbx_description
1 polymer ?
#
loop_
_entity_poly.entity_id
_entity_poly.type
_entity_poly.pdbx_seq_one_letter_code
_entity_poly.pdbx_strand_id
1 'polypeptide(L)'
;TLEFENNRDIYNWVLDTLGLRTARPYQHEFARLGINYTVMSKRKLLELVQGGQVSGWDDPRLPTIAGYKRRGYTPESILNFCDQIGIAKANSMVDVAQLEFSIRDDLNTKVPRVMCVLDPLKVTIENYDGNEELDASYYPDDVPKEGKRKLPFSREIYIERDDFNENPPKGYFRLTPEQPVRLKHAYIISCKKVIKDTDGKIVEIIAEYNPASKSGSDTSGIKVKSAIHWVEAKSAKTVEVRVYDRLFKDEAPEGVEDINPDSLKVIKNALIEPAVISEKPDVRFQFERQGYFYADPIDYTDEKPVFNKIVGLKDSWGKKTKAPKSESKSQAKKVQIDGEVVAMNEAQQVLFDKYTSELGLNSEVSNTLARDVKLSSFYDDALSVNNSPVTIANIVANEVARELKDSQIDALKFSAKQIAELVKMIDDKTISNKIAKQVFEEMVKFGENPIKIVEAKGLVQISDPSKISPIIDEVIAKNPDNVAKFKAGNSKLSGFFVGQVLKATGGKANPQVVNKLVAEKLKSLF
;
A
#
# COMPACT_ATOMS: atom_id res chain seq x y z
N THR A 1 -7.23 22.78 17.11
CA THR A 1 -6.47 21.53 17.34
C THR A 1 -5.93 21.56 18.77
N LEU A 2 -5.32 20.48 19.26
CA LEU A 2 -4.93 20.32 20.68
C LEU A 2 -3.98 21.42 21.20
N GLU A 3 -3.25 22.11 20.33
CA GLU A 3 -2.37 23.22 20.68
C GLU A 3 -3.11 24.39 21.38
N PHE A 4 -4.45 24.45 21.28
CA PHE A 4 -5.29 25.47 21.92
C PHE A 4 -6.09 24.95 23.12
N GLU A 5 -5.81 23.74 23.61
CA GLU A 5 -6.56 23.16 24.74
C GLU A 5 -6.46 24.03 25.99
N ASN A 6 -5.26 24.49 26.36
CA ASN A 6 -5.07 25.42 27.49
C ASN A 6 -5.71 26.79 27.24
N ASN A 7 -5.88 27.20 25.98
CA ASN A 7 -6.52 28.47 25.62
C ASN A 7 -8.04 28.42 25.76
N ARG A 8 -8.65 27.23 25.96
CA ARG A 8 -10.10 27.08 26.12
C ARG A 8 -10.63 27.87 27.32
N ASP A 9 -9.87 27.96 28.40
CA ASP A 9 -10.26 28.73 29.59
C ASP A 9 -10.31 30.22 29.30
N ILE A 10 -9.34 30.74 28.53
CA ILE A 10 -9.32 32.13 28.07
C ILE A 10 -10.49 32.39 27.12
N TYR A 11 -10.75 31.46 26.19
CA TYR A 11 -11.89 31.53 25.27
C TYR A 11 -13.22 31.63 26.03
N ASN A 12 -13.42 30.77 27.03
CA ASN A 12 -14.61 30.78 27.87
C ASN A 12 -14.72 32.07 28.69
N TRP A 13 -13.62 32.53 29.28
CA TRP A 13 -13.59 33.77 30.06
C TRP A 13 -14.04 34.98 29.24
N VAL A 14 -13.62 35.11 27.97
CA VAL A 14 -14.06 36.20 27.09
C VAL A 14 -15.57 36.14 26.84
N LEU A 15 -16.11 34.96 26.54
CA LEU A 15 -17.54 34.78 26.29
C LEU A 15 -18.38 35.11 27.54
N ASP A 16 -17.92 34.68 28.70
CA ASP A 16 -18.60 34.88 29.98
C ASP A 16 -18.56 36.35 30.40
N THR A 17 -17.42 37.03 30.21
CA THR A 17 -17.24 38.46 30.52
C THR A 17 -18.12 39.36 29.64
N LEU A 18 -18.27 39.02 28.36
CA LEU A 18 -19.12 39.76 27.42
C LEU A 18 -20.61 39.41 27.56
N GLY A 19 -20.99 38.47 28.43
CA GLY A 19 -22.37 38.07 28.64
C GLY A 19 -23.02 37.34 27.45
N LEU A 20 -22.22 36.72 26.58
CA LEU A 20 -22.69 36.04 25.36
C LEU A 20 -23.27 34.66 25.70
N ARG A 21 -24.51 34.65 26.21
CA ARG A 21 -25.16 33.43 26.72
C ARG A 21 -26.03 32.68 25.70
N THR A 22 -26.54 33.35 24.67
CA THR A 22 -27.44 32.75 23.68
C THR A 22 -26.74 32.73 22.32
N ALA A 23 -26.75 31.57 21.65
CA ALA A 23 -25.83 31.23 20.55
C ALA A 23 -24.34 31.11 20.98
N ARG A 24 -24.08 30.65 22.22
CA ARG A 24 -22.71 30.46 22.74
C ARG A 24 -21.97 29.38 21.92
N PRO A 25 -20.83 29.71 21.29
CA PRO A 25 -19.98 28.72 20.63
C PRO A 25 -19.17 27.91 21.66
N TYR A 26 -18.92 26.64 21.35
CA TYR A 26 -18.10 25.74 22.16
C TYR A 26 -16.87 25.29 21.39
N GLN A 27 -15.72 25.32 22.07
CA GLN A 27 -14.46 24.85 21.52
C GLN A 27 -14.31 23.34 21.78
N HIS A 28 -14.10 22.58 20.71
CA HIS A 28 -13.72 21.18 20.76
C HIS A 28 -12.48 20.96 19.91
N GLU A 29 -11.46 20.37 20.50
CA GLU A 29 -10.15 20.16 19.90
C GLU A 29 -9.98 18.71 19.50
N PHE A 30 -9.26 18.52 18.42
CA PHE A 30 -8.81 17.25 17.90
C PHE A 30 -7.33 17.34 17.56
N ALA A 31 -6.67 16.18 17.52
CA ALA A 31 -5.27 16.04 17.14
C ALA A 31 -5.05 16.53 15.71
N ARG A 32 -3.94 17.23 15.50
CA ARG A 32 -3.57 17.67 14.16
C ARG A 32 -3.06 16.48 13.35
N LEU A 33 -3.39 16.44 12.06
CA LEU A 33 -2.81 15.50 11.11
C LEU A 33 -1.30 15.73 10.95
N GLY A 34 -0.53 14.67 11.17
CA GLY A 34 0.86 14.55 10.72
C GLY A 34 1.00 13.42 9.69
N ILE A 35 1.79 13.65 8.64
CA ILE A 35 2.08 12.65 7.60
C ILE A 35 3.60 12.49 7.54
N ASN A 36 4.10 11.26 7.59
CA ASN A 36 5.52 10.99 7.48
C ASN A 36 6.06 11.32 6.07
N TYR A 37 7.39 11.48 5.93
CA TYR A 37 8.07 11.93 4.70
C TYR A 37 7.62 13.30 4.17
N THR A 38 6.97 14.11 5.00
CA THR A 38 6.50 15.46 4.66
C THR A 38 6.79 16.45 5.79
N VAL A 39 6.79 17.75 5.45
CA VAL A 39 6.82 18.83 6.45
C VAL A 39 5.52 19.63 6.39
N MET A 40 4.86 19.79 7.53
CA MET A 40 3.57 20.52 7.63
C MET A 40 3.72 21.91 8.26
N SER A 41 4.94 22.30 8.65
CA SER A 41 5.22 23.61 9.24
C SER A 41 5.26 24.68 8.15
N LYS A 42 4.48 25.76 8.32
CA LYS A 42 4.49 26.92 7.40
C LYS A 42 5.88 27.50 7.24
N ARG A 43 6.67 27.56 8.33
CA ARG A 43 8.05 28.05 8.31
C ARG A 43 8.93 27.20 7.38
N LYS A 44 8.89 25.87 7.54
CA LYS A 44 9.68 24.93 6.72
C LYS A 44 9.23 24.93 5.26
N LEU A 45 7.92 24.98 5.00
CA LEU A 45 7.40 25.07 3.63
C LEU A 45 7.83 26.36 2.93
N LEU A 46 7.80 27.49 3.64
CA LEU A 46 8.27 28.77 3.10
C LEU A 46 9.76 28.72 2.73
N GLU A 47 10.58 28.08 3.57
CA GLU A 47 12.02 27.88 3.34
C GLU A 47 12.29 27.07 2.06
N LEU A 48 11.52 26.00 1.82
CA LEU A 48 11.62 25.21 0.59
C LEU A 48 11.30 26.04 -0.66
N VAL A 49 10.24 26.84 -0.60
CA VAL A 49 9.77 27.67 -1.72
C VAL A 49 10.73 28.83 -1.99
N GLN A 50 11.11 29.59 -0.96
CA GLN A 50 12.04 30.72 -1.11
C GLN A 50 13.46 30.26 -1.47
N GLY A 51 13.88 29.10 -0.98
CA GLY A 51 15.16 28.48 -1.29
C GLY A 51 15.22 27.77 -2.65
N GLY A 52 14.14 27.82 -3.45
CA GLY A 52 14.10 27.24 -4.80
C GLY A 52 14.22 25.71 -4.85
N GLN A 53 14.03 25.01 -3.72
CA GLN A 53 14.06 23.55 -3.65
C GLN A 53 12.84 22.92 -4.33
N VAL A 54 11.76 23.69 -4.40
CA VAL A 54 10.52 23.39 -5.11
C VAL A 54 10.14 24.56 -6.02
N SER A 55 9.37 24.26 -7.06
CA SER A 55 8.99 25.22 -8.10
C SER A 55 8.01 26.31 -7.64
N GLY A 56 7.30 26.08 -6.53
CA GLY A 56 6.30 27.00 -5.99
C GLY A 56 5.42 26.34 -4.93
N TRP A 57 4.40 27.05 -4.46
CA TRP A 57 3.43 26.53 -3.49
C TRP A 57 2.51 25.44 -4.05
N ASP A 58 2.39 25.37 -5.37
CA ASP A 58 1.64 24.36 -6.12
C ASP A 58 2.54 23.24 -6.66
N ASP A 59 3.82 23.18 -6.28
CA ASP A 59 4.72 22.09 -6.68
C ASP A 59 4.11 20.74 -6.26
N PRO A 60 3.99 19.75 -7.17
CA PRO A 60 3.40 18.44 -6.89
C PRO A 60 4.06 17.64 -5.75
N ARG A 61 5.26 18.01 -5.31
CA ARG A 61 5.96 17.37 -4.18
C ARG A 61 5.57 17.95 -2.82
N LEU A 62 4.95 19.14 -2.78
CA LEU A 62 4.56 19.78 -1.53
C LEU A 62 3.24 19.21 -0.99
N PRO A 63 3.10 19.08 0.34
CA PRO A 63 1.87 18.64 0.99
C PRO A 63 0.82 19.77 1.09
N THR A 64 0.75 20.64 0.08
CA THR A 64 -0.25 21.70 -0.03
C THR A 64 -1.44 21.20 -0.83
N ILE A 65 -2.64 21.74 -0.59
CA ILE A 65 -3.82 21.38 -1.39
C ILE A 65 -3.60 21.75 -2.87
N ALA A 66 -2.90 22.86 -3.14
CA ALA A 66 -2.52 23.25 -4.51
C ALA A 66 -1.55 22.23 -5.15
N GLY A 67 -0.53 21.80 -4.40
CA GLY A 67 0.43 20.78 -4.84
C GLY A 67 -0.24 19.44 -5.14
N TYR A 68 -1.07 18.94 -4.22
CA TYR A 68 -1.84 17.71 -4.45
C TYR A 68 -2.79 17.82 -5.64
N LYS A 69 -3.46 18.97 -5.81
CA LYS A 69 -4.33 19.22 -6.98
C LYS A 69 -3.53 19.18 -8.29
N ARG A 70 -2.37 19.85 -8.36
CA ARG A 70 -1.49 19.83 -9.55
C ARG A 70 -0.84 18.47 -9.78
N ARG A 71 -0.54 17.72 -8.71
CA ARG A 71 -0.08 16.32 -8.79
C ARG A 71 -1.12 15.41 -9.42
N GLY A 72 -2.40 15.75 -9.31
CA GLY A 72 -3.52 15.01 -9.88
C GLY A 72 -4.37 14.26 -8.87
N TYR A 73 -4.20 14.51 -7.56
CA TYR A 73 -5.11 14.00 -6.54
C TYR A 73 -6.53 14.53 -6.78
N THR A 74 -7.51 13.71 -6.41
CA THR A 74 -8.93 14.05 -6.50
C THR A 74 -9.46 14.52 -5.15
N PRO A 75 -10.46 15.41 -5.12
CA PRO A 75 -11.14 15.76 -3.86
C PRO A 75 -11.62 14.53 -3.10
N GLU A 76 -12.17 13.54 -3.81
CA GLU A 76 -12.68 12.29 -3.24
C GLU A 76 -11.57 11.49 -2.58
N SER A 77 -10.38 11.38 -3.20
CA SER A 77 -9.25 10.66 -2.60
C SER A 77 -8.79 11.29 -1.27
N ILE A 78 -8.82 12.62 -1.16
CA ILE A 78 -8.41 13.35 0.04
C ILE A 78 -9.47 13.20 1.13
N LEU A 79 -10.75 13.29 0.77
CA LEU A 79 -11.86 13.07 1.72
C LEU A 79 -11.85 11.63 2.25
N ASN A 80 -11.71 10.64 1.36
CA ASN A 80 -11.62 9.23 1.74
C ASN A 80 -10.40 8.96 2.64
N PHE A 81 -9.27 9.62 2.40
CA PHE A 81 -8.09 9.56 3.28
C PHE A 81 -8.42 10.10 4.68
N CYS A 82 -9.02 11.29 4.77
CA CYS A 82 -9.45 11.89 6.04
C CYS A 82 -10.45 11.02 6.81
N ASP A 83 -11.41 10.42 6.12
CA ASP A 83 -12.41 9.53 6.72
C ASP A 83 -11.76 8.24 7.27
N GLN A 84 -10.77 7.70 6.56
CA GLN A 84 -10.06 6.47 6.96
C GLN A 84 -9.19 6.65 8.21
N ILE A 85 -8.53 7.80 8.36
CA ILE A 85 -7.69 8.08 9.54
C ILE A 85 -8.52 8.46 10.77
N GLY A 86 -9.72 8.98 10.56
CA GLY A 86 -10.64 9.39 11.62
C GLY A 86 -10.20 10.64 12.39
N ILE A 87 -10.97 10.97 13.43
CA ILE A 87 -10.75 12.14 14.28
C ILE A 87 -10.56 11.65 15.72
N ALA A 88 -9.42 11.98 16.33
CA ALA A 88 -9.08 11.60 17.69
C ALA A 88 -8.44 12.77 18.46
N LYS A 89 -8.30 12.63 19.77
CA LYS A 89 -7.55 13.55 20.63
C LYS A 89 -6.10 13.09 20.91
N ALA A 90 -5.68 11.95 20.37
CA ALA A 90 -4.30 11.49 20.45
C ALA A 90 -3.53 11.93 19.21
N ASN A 91 -2.38 12.58 19.39
CA ASN A 91 -1.49 12.91 18.27
C ASN A 91 -0.96 11.61 17.65
N SER A 92 -1.03 11.52 16.32
CA SER A 92 -0.50 10.40 15.57
C SER A 92 0.11 10.86 14.25
N MET A 93 1.12 10.12 13.80
CA MET A 93 1.70 10.26 12.47
C MET A 93 1.09 9.18 11.57
N VAL A 94 0.57 9.60 10.42
CA VAL A 94 0.00 8.72 9.42
C VAL A 94 1.06 8.42 8.35
N ASP A 95 1.09 7.18 7.89
CA ASP A 95 1.95 6.78 6.78
C ASP A 95 1.42 7.38 5.46
N VAL A 96 2.29 8.08 4.72
CA VAL A 96 2.00 8.63 3.38
C VAL A 96 1.48 7.56 2.41
N ALA A 97 1.86 6.29 2.61
CA ALA A 97 1.33 5.16 1.85
C ALA A 97 -0.19 5.02 1.94
N GLN A 98 -0.81 5.46 3.04
CA GLN A 98 -2.27 5.46 3.19
C GLN A 98 -2.92 6.53 2.29
N LEU A 99 -2.33 7.71 2.18
CA LEU A 99 -2.77 8.75 1.24
C LEU A 99 -2.60 8.30 -0.22
N GLU A 100 -1.46 7.68 -0.54
CA GLU A 100 -1.23 7.08 -1.85
C GLU A 100 -2.22 5.94 -2.15
N PHE A 101 -2.63 5.17 -1.14
CA PHE A 101 -3.65 4.15 -1.28
C PHE A 101 -5.00 4.76 -1.64
N SER A 102 -5.43 5.81 -0.94
CA SER A 102 -6.72 6.48 -1.20
C SER A 102 -6.83 7.00 -2.63
N ILE A 103 -5.76 7.58 -3.20
CA ILE A 103 -5.77 8.02 -4.60
C ILE A 103 -5.70 6.86 -5.60
N ARG A 104 -4.96 5.78 -5.31
CA ARG A 104 -4.96 4.58 -6.19
C ARG A 104 -6.35 3.96 -6.27
N ASP A 105 -6.99 3.80 -5.11
CA ASP A 105 -8.32 3.19 -5.01
C ASP A 105 -9.36 4.04 -5.75
N ASP A 106 -9.30 5.36 -5.57
CA ASP A 106 -10.19 6.31 -6.24
C ASP A 106 -10.05 6.27 -7.78
N LEU A 107 -8.81 6.24 -8.29
CA LEU A 107 -8.57 6.29 -9.74
C LEU A 107 -8.78 4.95 -10.45
N ASN A 108 -8.56 3.81 -9.77
CA ASN A 108 -8.59 2.47 -10.38
C ASN A 108 -9.88 2.16 -11.17
N THR A 109 -11.01 2.73 -10.74
CA THR A 109 -12.32 2.52 -11.38
C THR A 109 -12.79 3.69 -12.23
N LYS A 110 -12.03 4.81 -12.25
CA LYS A 110 -12.45 6.05 -12.89
C LYS A 110 -11.73 6.34 -14.19
N VAL A 111 -10.43 6.05 -14.30
CA VAL A 111 -9.60 6.58 -15.39
C VAL A 111 -9.35 5.55 -16.50
N PRO A 112 -9.23 5.99 -17.76
CA PRO A 112 -8.86 5.11 -18.87
C PRO A 112 -7.43 4.57 -18.74
N ARG A 113 -7.24 3.33 -19.21
CA ARG A 113 -5.95 2.64 -19.34
C ARG A 113 -5.39 2.83 -20.73
N VAL A 114 -4.18 3.39 -20.79
CA VAL A 114 -3.50 3.81 -22.04
C VAL A 114 -2.05 3.34 -22.03
N MET A 115 -1.43 3.26 -23.20
CA MET A 115 -0.02 2.87 -23.31
C MET A 115 0.89 4.09 -23.41
N CYS A 116 1.90 4.13 -22.53
CA CYS A 116 2.99 5.09 -22.57
C CYS A 116 4.28 4.39 -22.19
N VAL A 117 5.31 4.55 -23.02
CA VAL A 117 6.65 4.02 -22.83
C VAL A 117 7.55 5.16 -22.33
N LEU A 118 8.08 5.01 -21.11
CA LEU A 118 8.87 6.06 -20.45
C LEU A 118 10.34 6.02 -20.86
N ASP A 119 10.97 4.85 -20.94
CA ASP A 119 12.32 4.68 -21.47
C ASP A 119 12.28 3.82 -22.75
N PRO A 120 12.11 4.46 -23.92
CA PRO A 120 11.86 3.74 -25.16
C PRO A 120 13.08 2.92 -25.62
N LEU A 121 12.82 1.63 -25.85
CA LEU A 121 13.72 0.70 -26.55
C LEU A 121 13.06 0.26 -27.84
N LYS A 122 13.75 0.48 -28.97
CA LYS A 122 13.24 0.18 -30.31
C LYS A 122 13.16 -1.34 -30.52
N VAL A 123 12.06 -1.78 -31.12
CA VAL A 123 11.87 -3.15 -31.59
C VAL A 123 11.43 -3.14 -33.04
N THR A 124 12.11 -3.91 -33.89
CA THR A 124 11.73 -4.13 -35.29
C THR A 124 11.26 -5.58 -35.46
N ILE A 125 10.02 -5.75 -35.88
CA ILE A 125 9.40 -7.05 -36.10
C ILE A 125 9.70 -7.48 -37.54
N GLU A 126 10.70 -8.34 -37.71
CA GLU A 126 11.28 -8.59 -39.04
C GLU A 126 10.34 -9.28 -40.03
N ASN A 127 9.41 -10.08 -39.53
CA ASN A 127 8.43 -10.83 -40.31
C ASN A 127 7.06 -10.14 -40.40
N TYR A 128 6.95 -8.85 -40.06
CA TYR A 128 5.72 -8.06 -40.20
C TYR A 128 5.93 -6.86 -41.14
N ASP A 129 5.22 -6.87 -42.27
CA ASP A 129 5.27 -5.79 -43.28
C ASP A 129 3.94 -5.01 -43.39
N GLY A 130 2.99 -5.30 -42.49
CA GLY A 130 1.68 -4.68 -42.46
C GLY A 130 1.62 -3.36 -41.70
N ASN A 131 0.43 -2.77 -41.71
CA ASN A 131 0.01 -1.72 -40.79
C ASN A 131 -1.46 -1.97 -40.47
N GLU A 132 -1.81 -2.11 -39.20
CA GLU A 132 -3.19 -2.35 -38.77
C GLU A 132 -3.55 -1.55 -37.53
N GLU A 133 -4.85 -1.47 -37.27
CA GLU A 133 -5.39 -0.86 -36.05
C GLU A 133 -6.04 -1.93 -35.17
N LEU A 134 -5.48 -2.13 -33.98
CA LEU A 134 -5.93 -3.11 -33.01
C LEU A 134 -6.94 -2.50 -32.05
N ASP A 135 -8.04 -3.20 -31.78
CA ASP A 135 -9.03 -2.77 -30.79
C ASP A 135 -8.50 -2.94 -29.37
N ALA A 136 -8.54 -1.86 -28.58
CA ALA A 136 -8.26 -1.90 -27.15
C ALA A 136 -9.35 -1.18 -26.35
N SER A 137 -9.77 -1.79 -25.25
CA SER A 137 -10.67 -1.15 -24.30
C SER A 137 -9.90 -0.15 -23.44
N TYR A 138 -10.50 1.00 -23.17
CA TYR A 138 -9.99 1.94 -22.16
C TYR A 138 -10.15 1.40 -20.75
N TYR A 139 -11.17 0.59 -20.50
CA TYR A 139 -11.48 0.08 -19.16
C TYR A 139 -11.42 -1.44 -19.14
N PRO A 140 -10.95 -2.05 -18.04
CA PRO A 140 -11.04 -3.50 -17.88
C PRO A 140 -12.48 -3.95 -17.64
N ASP A 141 -12.71 -5.25 -17.79
CA ASP A 141 -14.05 -5.84 -17.68
C ASP A 141 -14.70 -5.69 -16.28
N ASP A 142 -13.90 -5.47 -15.23
CA ASP A 142 -14.38 -5.25 -13.86
C ASP A 142 -14.82 -3.81 -13.57
N VAL A 143 -14.55 -2.87 -14.48
CA VAL A 143 -14.95 -1.47 -14.34
C VAL A 143 -16.23 -1.25 -15.18
N PRO A 144 -17.32 -0.72 -14.58
CA PRO A 144 -18.59 -0.51 -15.27
C PRO A 144 -18.56 0.75 -16.14
N LYS A 145 -17.55 0.87 -17.01
CA LYS A 145 -17.39 1.94 -18.00
C LYS A 145 -17.06 1.32 -19.34
N GLU A 146 -17.65 1.90 -20.38
CA GLU A 146 -17.35 1.52 -21.75
C GLU A 146 -16.40 2.54 -22.39
N GLY A 147 -15.70 2.10 -23.43
CA GLY A 147 -14.79 2.95 -24.20
C GLY A 147 -13.75 2.08 -24.88
N LYS A 148 -13.56 2.30 -26.19
CA LYS A 148 -12.55 1.62 -26.99
C LYS A 148 -11.76 2.63 -27.79
N ARG A 149 -10.56 2.24 -28.16
CA ARG A 149 -9.69 2.97 -29.08
C ARG A 149 -9.01 2.03 -30.04
N LYS A 150 -8.47 2.62 -31.10
CA LYS A 150 -7.62 1.93 -32.06
C LYS A 150 -6.16 2.15 -31.68
N LEU A 151 -5.40 1.05 -31.62
CA LEU A 151 -3.97 1.05 -31.41
C LEU A 151 -3.28 0.78 -32.75
N PRO A 152 -2.57 1.77 -33.32
CA PRO A 152 -1.74 1.51 -34.50
C PRO A 152 -0.70 0.43 -34.17
N PHE A 153 -0.52 -0.52 -35.08
CA PHE A 153 0.50 -1.57 -34.99
C PHE A 153 1.22 -1.68 -36.32
N SER A 154 2.54 -1.60 -36.28
CA SER A 154 3.39 -1.63 -37.46
C SER A 154 4.66 -2.44 -37.19
N ARG A 155 5.53 -2.53 -38.20
CA ARG A 155 6.84 -3.19 -38.12
C ARG A 155 7.72 -2.64 -36.99
N GLU A 156 7.62 -1.36 -36.69
CA GLU A 156 8.48 -0.68 -35.72
C GLU A 156 7.67 -0.24 -34.50
N ILE A 157 8.08 -0.70 -33.33
CA ILE A 157 7.44 -0.35 -32.06
C ILE A 157 8.50 0.04 -31.03
N TYR A 158 8.05 0.65 -29.94
CA TYR A 158 8.85 0.86 -28.74
C TYR A 158 8.24 0.11 -27.57
N ILE A 159 9.11 -0.47 -26.76
CA ILE A 159 8.79 -1.06 -25.44
C ILE A 159 9.61 -0.36 -24.37
N GLU A 160 9.32 -0.60 -23.09
CA GLU A 160 10.22 -0.14 -22.02
C GLU A 160 11.57 -0.86 -22.12
N ARG A 161 12.64 -0.13 -21.89
CA ARG A 161 13.98 -0.70 -21.79
C ARG A 161 14.07 -1.81 -20.75
N ASP A 162 13.38 -1.66 -19.61
CA ASP A 162 13.36 -2.65 -18.52
C ASP A 162 12.53 -3.91 -18.85
N ASP A 163 11.79 -3.92 -19.97
CA ASP A 163 11.04 -5.08 -20.45
C ASP A 163 11.85 -6.02 -21.36
N PHE A 164 13.13 -5.72 -21.57
CA PHE A 164 14.10 -6.65 -22.14
C PHE A 164 15.29 -6.90 -21.20
N ASN A 165 15.71 -8.15 -21.08
CA ASN A 165 16.94 -8.50 -20.37
C ASN A 165 17.62 -9.74 -20.98
N GLU A 166 18.91 -9.62 -21.31
CA GLU A 166 19.72 -10.74 -21.82
C GLU A 166 20.00 -11.78 -20.74
N ASN A 167 20.23 -11.34 -19.50
CA ASN A 167 20.60 -12.17 -18.35
C ASN A 167 19.63 -11.93 -17.20
N PRO A 168 18.36 -12.36 -17.33
CA PRO A 168 17.32 -12.02 -16.38
C PRO A 168 17.53 -12.69 -15.01
N PRO A 169 17.20 -12.00 -13.90
CA PRO A 169 17.08 -12.66 -12.60
C PRO A 169 15.91 -13.65 -12.57
N LYS A 170 15.93 -14.59 -11.62
CA LYS A 170 14.79 -15.50 -11.40
C LYS A 170 13.51 -14.70 -11.14
N GLY A 171 12.41 -15.08 -11.80
CA GLY A 171 11.11 -14.40 -11.69
C GLY A 171 10.89 -13.28 -12.70
N TYR A 172 11.82 -13.04 -13.62
CA TYR A 172 11.62 -12.14 -14.75
C TYR A 172 10.79 -12.80 -15.86
N PHE A 173 9.63 -12.23 -16.17
CA PHE A 173 8.67 -12.81 -17.10
C PHE A 173 8.47 -12.03 -18.40
N ARG A 174 9.27 -10.99 -18.64
CA ARG A 174 9.22 -10.17 -19.87
C ARG A 174 10.14 -10.74 -20.95
N LEU A 175 10.46 -9.96 -21.98
CA LEU A 175 11.21 -10.42 -23.15
C LEU A 175 12.66 -10.73 -22.79
N THR A 176 13.16 -11.86 -23.28
CA THR A 176 14.58 -12.23 -23.20
C THR A 176 14.98 -12.85 -24.54
N PRO A 177 16.27 -13.13 -24.78
CA PRO A 177 16.69 -13.85 -25.98
C PRO A 177 16.00 -15.20 -26.19
N GLU A 178 15.56 -15.87 -25.10
CA GLU A 178 14.97 -17.21 -25.13
C GLU A 178 13.50 -17.25 -24.71
N GLN A 179 12.97 -16.15 -24.15
CA GLN A 179 11.61 -16.09 -23.61
C GLN A 179 10.76 -15.11 -24.42
N PRO A 180 9.68 -15.58 -25.06
CA PRO A 180 8.72 -14.71 -25.74
C PRO A 180 7.87 -13.92 -24.74
N VAL A 181 7.32 -12.80 -25.21
CA VAL A 181 6.42 -11.96 -24.42
C VAL A 181 5.18 -11.59 -25.24
N ARG A 182 4.05 -11.36 -24.57
CA ARG A 182 2.87 -10.78 -25.21
C ARG A 182 2.97 -9.26 -25.21
N LEU A 183 2.75 -8.67 -26.37
CA LEU A 183 2.41 -7.27 -26.51
C LEU A 183 0.93 -7.09 -26.14
N LYS A 184 0.63 -6.24 -25.18
CA LYS A 184 -0.74 -6.04 -24.68
C LYS A 184 -1.65 -5.57 -25.83
N HIS A 185 -2.82 -6.20 -25.95
CA HIS A 185 -3.78 -6.02 -27.07
C HIS A 185 -3.29 -6.40 -28.48
N ALA A 186 -2.11 -7.01 -28.61
CA ALA A 186 -1.50 -7.35 -29.90
C ALA A 186 -1.05 -8.81 -29.93
N TYR A 187 0.17 -9.06 -30.43
CA TYR A 187 0.71 -10.38 -30.70
C TYR A 187 1.75 -10.81 -29.65
N ILE A 188 2.13 -12.09 -29.68
CA ILE A 188 3.32 -12.59 -29.01
C ILE A 188 4.53 -12.35 -29.93
N ILE A 189 5.60 -11.81 -29.36
CA ILE A 189 6.90 -11.63 -30.03
C ILE A 189 8.00 -12.43 -29.36
N SER A 190 9.00 -12.82 -30.15
CA SER A 190 10.21 -13.52 -29.74
C SER A 190 11.45 -12.75 -30.20
N CYS A 191 12.44 -12.60 -29.33
CA CYS A 191 13.70 -11.94 -29.69
C CYS A 191 14.50 -12.82 -30.67
N LYS A 192 15.07 -12.21 -31.71
CA LYS A 192 15.96 -12.85 -32.69
C LYS A 192 17.38 -12.35 -32.61
N LYS A 193 17.52 -11.03 -32.53
CA LYS A 193 18.83 -10.38 -32.51
C LYS A 193 18.77 -9.14 -31.64
N VAL A 194 19.83 -8.94 -30.87
CA VAL A 194 20.03 -7.73 -30.07
C VAL A 194 21.08 -6.87 -30.77
N ILE A 195 20.75 -5.61 -31.01
CA ILE A 195 21.67 -4.62 -31.59
C ILE A 195 22.15 -3.72 -30.45
N LYS A 196 23.48 -3.60 -30.35
CA LYS A 196 24.16 -2.80 -29.34
C LYS A 196 24.97 -1.69 -30.01
N ASP A 197 25.13 -0.57 -29.32
CA ASP A 197 26.04 0.49 -29.74
C ASP A 197 27.50 0.16 -29.39
N THR A 198 28.40 1.12 -29.65
CA THR A 198 29.84 1.01 -29.38
C THR A 198 30.17 0.82 -27.90
N ASP A 199 29.29 1.27 -27.02
CA ASP A 199 29.45 1.19 -25.56
C ASP A 199 28.82 -0.10 -24.98
N GLY A 200 28.26 -0.96 -25.86
CA GLY A 200 27.61 -2.20 -25.48
C GLY A 200 26.18 -2.02 -24.94
N LYS A 201 25.61 -0.82 -25.05
CA LYS A 201 24.22 -0.56 -24.63
C LYS A 201 23.26 -1.04 -25.72
N ILE A 202 22.17 -1.64 -25.30
CA ILE A 202 21.14 -2.18 -26.19
C ILE A 202 20.32 -1.02 -26.77
N VAL A 203 20.34 -0.89 -28.10
CA VAL A 203 19.68 0.20 -28.83
C VAL A 203 18.46 -0.27 -29.62
N GLU A 204 18.46 -1.52 -30.08
CA GLU A 204 17.37 -2.08 -30.87
C GLU A 204 17.29 -3.60 -30.70
N ILE A 205 16.08 -4.14 -30.74
CA ILE A 205 15.80 -5.58 -30.75
C ILE A 205 15.14 -5.92 -32.08
N ILE A 206 15.70 -6.89 -32.79
CA ILE A 206 15.01 -7.53 -33.91
C ILE A 206 14.22 -8.71 -33.33
N ALA A 207 12.93 -8.73 -33.60
CA ALA A 207 12.00 -9.74 -33.11
C ALA A 207 11.19 -10.35 -34.25
N GLU A 208 10.63 -11.53 -34.01
CA GLU A 208 9.56 -12.09 -34.85
C GLU A 208 8.25 -12.10 -34.07
N TYR A 209 7.14 -11.82 -34.73
CA TYR A 209 5.80 -12.02 -34.16
C TYR A 209 5.21 -13.37 -34.61
N ASN A 210 4.25 -13.88 -33.84
CA ASN A 210 3.45 -15.03 -34.24
C ASN A 210 2.07 -14.58 -34.78
N PRO A 211 1.75 -14.78 -36.08
CA PRO A 211 0.47 -14.37 -36.66
C PRO A 211 -0.77 -15.00 -36.00
N ALA A 212 -0.67 -16.22 -35.46
CA ALA A 212 -1.75 -16.93 -34.80
C ALA A 212 -1.97 -16.49 -33.34
N SER A 213 -1.19 -15.52 -32.83
CA SER A 213 -1.19 -15.13 -31.41
C SER A 213 -1.96 -13.83 -31.09
N LYS A 214 -2.76 -13.33 -32.03
CA LYS A 214 -3.51 -12.07 -31.89
C LYS A 214 -4.38 -12.10 -30.64
N SER A 215 -4.24 -11.09 -29.78
CA SER A 215 -5.03 -10.96 -28.55
C SER A 215 -6.54 -11.03 -28.85
N GLY A 216 -7.27 -11.78 -28.01
CA GLY A 216 -8.70 -12.04 -28.19
C GLY A 216 -9.05 -13.16 -29.18
N SER A 217 -8.09 -13.63 -29.99
CA SER A 217 -8.28 -14.70 -30.99
C SER A 217 -7.06 -15.63 -31.12
N ASP A 218 -6.31 -15.79 -30.02
CA ASP A 218 -5.05 -16.55 -30.01
C ASP A 218 -5.29 -18.06 -30.18
N THR A 219 -4.71 -18.61 -31.25
CA THR A 219 -4.70 -20.05 -31.58
C THR A 219 -3.29 -20.63 -31.65
N SER A 220 -2.26 -19.86 -31.25
CA SER A 220 -0.85 -20.23 -31.35
C SER A 220 -0.42 -21.35 -30.40
N GLY A 221 -1.17 -21.57 -29.31
CA GLY A 221 -0.79 -22.50 -28.25
C GLY A 221 0.39 -22.05 -27.38
N ILE A 222 0.97 -20.87 -27.64
CA ILE A 222 2.11 -20.35 -26.89
C ILE A 222 1.65 -19.79 -25.54
N LYS A 223 2.23 -20.30 -24.46
CA LYS A 223 1.99 -19.80 -23.10
C LYS A 223 3.08 -18.82 -22.69
N VAL A 224 2.71 -17.54 -22.57
CA VAL A 224 3.58 -16.50 -21.99
C VAL A 224 3.20 -16.21 -20.54
N LYS A 225 4.19 -15.80 -19.75
CA LYS A 225 4.00 -15.51 -18.31
C LYS A 225 3.65 -14.05 -18.01
N SER A 226 3.86 -13.14 -18.96
CA SER A 226 3.50 -11.73 -18.82
C SER A 226 3.10 -11.10 -20.15
N ALA A 227 2.45 -9.93 -20.04
CA ALA A 227 2.21 -9.03 -21.15
C ALA A 227 2.82 -7.66 -20.83
N ILE A 228 3.47 -7.05 -21.82
CA ILE A 228 4.11 -5.73 -21.72
C ILE A 228 3.35 -4.72 -22.57
N HIS A 229 3.41 -3.46 -22.18
CA HIS A 229 2.89 -2.36 -22.99
C HIS A 229 3.92 -1.93 -24.04
N TRP A 230 3.45 -1.26 -25.07
CA TRP A 230 4.23 -0.86 -26.23
C TRP A 230 3.54 0.30 -26.93
N VAL A 231 4.24 1.00 -27.83
CA VAL A 231 3.65 2.01 -28.71
C VAL A 231 4.25 1.88 -30.12
N GLU A 232 3.47 2.23 -31.15
CA GLU A 232 3.92 2.19 -32.54
C GLU A 232 4.83 3.38 -32.87
N ALA A 233 5.93 3.13 -33.59
CA ALA A 233 7.00 4.10 -33.73
C ALA A 233 6.63 5.36 -34.52
N LYS A 234 5.78 5.25 -35.56
CA LYS A 234 5.49 6.35 -36.49
C LYS A 234 4.43 7.32 -35.94
N SER A 235 3.43 6.81 -35.25
CA SER A 235 2.25 7.54 -34.80
C SER A 235 2.30 7.93 -33.32
N ALA A 236 3.16 7.30 -32.52
CA ALA A 236 3.37 7.68 -31.13
C ALA A 236 3.73 9.17 -31.01
N LYS A 237 3.25 9.79 -29.92
CA LYS A 237 3.53 11.18 -29.62
C LYS A 237 4.63 11.27 -28.56
N THR A 238 5.60 12.14 -28.79
CA THR A 238 6.63 12.44 -27.79
C THR A 238 6.03 13.35 -26.72
N VAL A 239 6.23 12.97 -25.46
CA VAL A 239 5.68 13.69 -24.31
C VAL A 239 6.73 13.85 -23.20
N GLU A 240 6.56 14.89 -22.39
CA GLU A 240 7.30 15.02 -21.13
C GLU A 240 6.54 14.30 -20.01
N VAL A 241 7.21 13.44 -19.27
CA VAL A 241 6.67 12.77 -18.09
C VAL A 241 7.49 13.15 -16.86
N ARG A 242 6.81 13.68 -15.85
CA ARG A 242 7.39 14.07 -14.57
C ARG A 242 7.04 13.01 -13.54
N VAL A 243 8.05 12.22 -13.19
CA VAL A 243 7.93 11.13 -12.21
C VAL A 243 8.31 11.69 -10.85
N TYR A 244 7.31 11.89 -10.00
CA TYR A 244 7.50 12.36 -8.63
C TYR A 244 7.68 11.18 -7.67
N ASP A 245 8.57 11.37 -6.71
CA ASP A 245 8.71 10.54 -5.52
C ASP A 245 8.44 11.39 -4.26
N ARG A 246 8.65 10.83 -3.08
CA ARG A 246 8.61 11.53 -1.81
C ARG A 246 9.65 12.65 -1.80
N LEU A 247 9.27 13.83 -1.31
CA LEU A 247 10.15 15.00 -1.26
C LEU A 247 11.32 14.78 -0.31
N PHE A 248 11.10 14.04 0.78
CA PHE A 248 12.10 13.70 1.77
C PHE A 248 12.39 12.21 1.74
N LYS A 249 13.65 11.85 1.97
CA LYS A 249 14.10 10.44 2.06
C LYS A 249 13.83 9.84 3.44
N ASP A 250 13.75 10.70 4.46
CA ASP A 250 13.57 10.32 5.85
C ASP A 250 12.10 10.39 6.29
N GLU A 251 11.72 9.50 7.20
CA GLU A 251 10.34 9.38 7.67
C GLU A 251 9.89 10.60 8.49
N ALA A 252 10.79 11.18 9.29
CA ALA A 252 10.53 12.37 10.09
C ALA A 252 11.52 13.48 9.69
N PRO A 253 11.30 14.18 8.56
CA PRO A 253 12.25 15.14 8.03
C PRO A 253 12.38 16.41 8.90
N GLU A 254 13.60 16.84 9.14
CA GLU A 254 13.93 18.00 9.95
C GLU A 254 14.15 19.26 9.12
N GLY A 255 14.67 19.14 7.90
CA GLY A 255 14.95 20.29 7.05
C GLY A 255 15.36 19.95 5.63
N VAL A 256 15.99 20.91 4.96
CA VAL A 256 16.42 20.80 3.55
C VAL A 256 17.46 19.71 3.30
N GLU A 257 18.25 19.35 4.31
CA GLU A 257 19.28 18.30 4.26
C GLU A 257 18.70 16.89 4.01
N ASP A 258 17.42 16.70 4.33
CA ASP A 258 16.71 15.43 4.22
C ASP A 258 15.97 15.28 2.87
N ILE A 259 16.11 16.26 1.99
CA ILE A 259 15.48 16.23 0.66
C ILE A 259 15.99 15.03 -0.13
N ASN A 260 15.07 14.34 -0.78
CA ASN A 260 15.36 13.28 -1.72
C ASN A 260 15.79 13.91 -3.07
N PRO A 261 17.04 13.71 -3.51
CA PRO A 261 17.50 14.22 -4.81
C PRO A 261 16.72 13.60 -5.98
N ASP A 262 16.17 12.40 -5.80
CA ASP A 262 15.36 11.69 -6.79
C ASP A 262 13.86 11.99 -6.66
N SER A 263 13.47 13.02 -5.88
CA SER A 263 12.07 13.42 -5.68
C SER A 263 11.33 13.83 -6.97
N LEU A 264 12.08 14.18 -8.03
CA LEU A 264 11.56 14.47 -9.36
C LEU A 264 12.53 13.99 -10.44
N LYS A 265 12.06 13.08 -11.29
CA LYS A 265 12.71 12.71 -12.55
C LYS A 265 11.87 13.20 -13.73
N VAL A 266 12.47 14.02 -14.59
CA VAL A 266 11.84 14.53 -15.81
C VAL A 266 12.32 13.72 -17.01
N ILE A 267 11.38 13.09 -17.71
CA ILE A 267 11.62 12.26 -18.90
C ILE A 267 11.05 13.00 -20.10
N LYS A 268 11.89 13.49 -21.01
CA LYS A 268 11.46 14.37 -22.13
C LYS A 268 11.13 13.63 -23.43
N ASN A 269 11.55 12.37 -23.52
CA ASN A 269 11.47 11.55 -24.72
C ASN A 269 10.57 10.32 -24.52
N ALA A 270 9.64 10.38 -23.57
CA ALA A 270 8.64 9.34 -23.41
C ALA A 270 7.71 9.34 -24.64
N LEU A 271 7.17 8.18 -24.96
CA LEU A 271 6.30 7.98 -26.12
C LEU A 271 4.93 7.48 -25.66
N ILE A 272 3.86 8.13 -26.11
CA ILE A 272 2.47 7.77 -25.77
C ILE A 272 1.69 7.40 -27.02
N GLU A 273 0.70 6.52 -26.87
CA GLU A 273 -0.23 6.21 -27.95
C GLU A 273 -0.98 7.47 -28.43
N PRO A 274 -1.24 7.61 -29.75
CA PRO A 274 -1.75 8.87 -30.32
C PRO A 274 -3.12 9.28 -29.80
N ALA A 275 -4.00 8.31 -29.50
CA ALA A 275 -5.37 8.54 -29.06
C ALA A 275 -5.47 9.45 -27.83
N VAL A 276 -4.48 9.39 -26.93
CA VAL A 276 -4.45 10.25 -25.73
C VAL A 276 -4.44 11.73 -26.10
N ILE A 277 -3.72 12.10 -27.15
CA ILE A 277 -3.57 13.50 -27.59
C ILE A 277 -4.66 13.88 -28.59
N SER A 278 -5.00 13.00 -29.53
CA SER A 278 -5.96 13.30 -30.59
C SER A 278 -7.42 13.22 -30.14
N GLU A 279 -7.77 12.24 -29.31
CA GLU A 279 -9.16 12.00 -28.86
C GLU A 279 -9.42 12.62 -27.48
N LYS A 280 -8.39 12.82 -26.66
CA LYS A 280 -8.47 13.37 -25.30
C LYS A 280 -9.58 12.75 -24.46
N PRO A 281 -9.59 11.41 -24.28
CA PRO A 281 -10.69 10.71 -23.64
C PRO A 281 -10.84 11.06 -22.15
N ASP A 282 -9.79 11.58 -21.52
CA ASP A 282 -9.77 12.10 -20.15
C ASP A 282 -8.56 13.05 -19.99
N VAL A 283 -8.38 13.62 -18.79
CA VAL A 283 -7.17 14.33 -18.35
C VAL A 283 -6.34 13.49 -17.38
N ARG A 284 -6.93 12.46 -16.76
CA ARG A 284 -6.22 11.48 -15.93
C ARG A 284 -6.23 10.12 -16.59
N PHE A 285 -5.14 9.39 -16.42
CA PHE A 285 -4.90 8.15 -17.11
C PHE A 285 -4.20 7.15 -16.19
N GLN A 286 -4.47 5.87 -16.38
CA GLN A 286 -3.56 4.83 -15.93
C GLN A 286 -2.66 4.47 -17.10
N PHE A 287 -1.37 4.80 -17.00
CA PHE A 287 -0.39 4.28 -17.96
C PHE A 287 -0.12 2.84 -17.58
N GLU A 288 -0.43 1.93 -18.51
CA GLU A 288 -0.35 0.50 -18.31
C GLU A 288 1.01 0.11 -17.70
N ARG A 289 0.98 -0.61 -16.58
CA ARG A 289 2.14 -1.05 -15.78
C ARG A 289 3.00 0.05 -15.14
N GLN A 290 2.77 1.33 -15.43
CA GLN A 290 3.61 2.44 -14.93
C GLN A 290 3.01 3.17 -13.71
N GLY A 291 1.69 3.35 -13.69
CA GLY A 291 1.01 4.11 -12.63
C GLY A 291 -0.15 4.95 -13.13
N TYR A 292 -0.55 5.89 -12.30
CA TYR A 292 -1.57 6.89 -12.63
C TYR A 292 -0.91 8.22 -12.93
N PHE A 293 -1.38 8.88 -13.98
CA PHE A 293 -0.81 10.10 -14.54
C PHE A 293 -1.90 11.14 -14.78
N TYR A 294 -1.52 12.40 -14.74
CA TYR A 294 -2.39 13.55 -14.95
C TYR A 294 -1.75 14.50 -15.95
N ALA A 295 -2.50 14.92 -16.97
CA ALA A 295 -2.08 16.02 -17.84
C ALA A 295 -1.88 17.28 -16.98
N ASP A 296 -0.66 17.81 -16.94
CA ASP A 296 -0.33 18.95 -16.07
C ASP A 296 -1.20 20.15 -16.45
N PRO A 297 -1.97 20.72 -15.52
CA PRO A 297 -2.97 21.74 -15.86
C PRO A 297 -2.35 23.10 -16.23
N ILE A 298 -1.04 23.28 -16.10
CA ILE A 298 -0.34 24.54 -16.31
C ILE A 298 0.56 24.45 -17.56
N ASP A 299 1.36 23.39 -17.66
CA ASP A 299 2.41 23.26 -18.67
C ASP A 299 1.99 22.40 -19.87
N TYR A 300 0.87 21.68 -19.81
CA TYR A 300 0.40 20.85 -20.91
C TYR A 300 -0.09 21.70 -22.10
N THR A 301 0.37 21.33 -23.29
CA THR A 301 -0.21 21.75 -24.58
C THR A 301 -0.25 20.55 -25.52
N ASP A 302 -1.06 20.58 -26.58
CA ASP A 302 -1.10 19.46 -27.54
C ASP A 302 0.22 19.33 -28.33
N GLU A 303 0.93 20.45 -28.52
CA GLU A 303 2.24 20.50 -29.16
C GLU A 303 3.37 20.02 -28.23
N LYS A 304 3.22 20.26 -26.92
CA LYS A 304 4.14 19.81 -25.87
C LYS A 304 3.36 19.18 -24.71
N PRO A 305 2.92 17.93 -24.85
CA PRO A 305 2.15 17.28 -23.79
C PRO A 305 3.04 17.01 -22.57
N VAL A 306 2.53 17.33 -21.39
CA VAL A 306 3.22 17.15 -20.11
C VAL A 306 2.34 16.35 -19.15
N PHE A 307 2.86 15.23 -18.63
CA PHE A 307 2.15 14.37 -17.71
C PHE A 307 2.88 14.24 -16.37
N ASN A 308 2.15 14.50 -15.29
CA ASN A 308 2.60 14.29 -13.91
C ASN A 308 2.24 12.88 -13.45
N LYS A 309 3.19 12.12 -12.90
CA LYS A 309 2.87 10.87 -12.20
C LYS A 309 2.19 11.20 -10.87
N ILE A 310 0.92 10.80 -10.74
CA ILE A 310 0.15 10.97 -9.51
C ILE A 310 0.71 10.02 -8.46
N VAL A 311 0.73 8.71 -8.78
CA VAL A 311 1.15 7.62 -7.91
C VAL A 311 1.49 6.37 -8.74
N GLY A 312 2.41 5.53 -8.24
CA GLY A 312 2.69 4.22 -8.84
C GLY A 312 1.55 3.21 -8.66
N LEU A 313 1.60 2.11 -9.43
CA LEU A 313 0.71 0.97 -9.19
C LEU A 313 1.04 0.30 -7.84
N LYS A 314 0.15 -0.55 -7.36
CA LYS A 314 0.40 -1.34 -6.16
C LYS A 314 1.55 -2.32 -6.44
N ASP A 315 2.65 -2.18 -5.72
CA ASP A 315 3.73 -3.16 -5.76
C ASP A 315 3.20 -4.52 -5.31
N SER A 316 3.09 -5.43 -6.27
CA SER A 316 2.73 -6.83 -6.02
C SER A 316 3.98 -7.68 -5.73
N TRP A 317 5.17 -7.08 -5.84
CA TRP A 317 6.48 -7.69 -5.71
C TRP A 317 7.40 -6.77 -4.90
N GLY A 318 7.31 -6.83 -3.57
CA GLY A 318 8.03 -5.88 -2.71
C GLY A 318 8.20 -6.28 -1.25
N LYS A 319 8.44 -7.58 -0.97
CA LYS A 319 9.16 -8.01 0.25
C LYS A 319 9.89 -9.35 0.05
N LYS A 320 10.47 -9.60 -1.15
CA LYS A 320 11.35 -10.76 -1.42
C LYS A 320 12.35 -10.49 -2.55
N THR A 321 13.20 -9.49 -2.38
CA THR A 321 14.49 -9.41 -3.11
C THR A 321 15.57 -9.13 -2.09
N LYS A 322 16.22 -10.20 -1.61
CA LYS A 322 17.53 -10.09 -0.98
C LYS A 322 18.48 -9.59 -2.06
N ALA A 323 18.96 -8.36 -1.93
CA ALA A 323 20.09 -7.89 -2.72
C ALA A 323 21.31 -8.81 -2.50
N PRO A 324 22.20 -8.96 -3.49
CA PRO A 324 23.41 -9.76 -3.33
C PRO A 324 24.27 -9.16 -2.20
N LYS A 325 24.77 -10.03 -1.32
CA LYS A 325 25.79 -9.67 -0.32
C LYS A 325 27.05 -9.21 -1.06
N SER A 326 27.28 -7.90 -1.12
CA SER A 326 28.62 -7.37 -1.33
C SER A 326 29.36 -7.37 0.01
N GLU A 327 30.63 -7.76 -0.05
CA GLU A 327 31.52 -7.89 1.10
C GLU A 327 31.71 -6.55 1.84
N SER A 328 31.88 -6.69 3.14
CA SER A 328 32.04 -5.62 4.12
C SER A 328 33.22 -4.70 3.82
N LYS A 329 32.95 -3.42 3.60
CA LYS A 329 33.82 -2.33 4.04
C LYS A 329 33.01 -1.24 4.72
N SER A 330 33.50 -0.87 5.89
CA SER A 330 32.95 0.03 6.90
C SER A 330 32.69 1.44 6.38
N GLN A 331 31.46 1.94 6.54
CA GLN A 331 31.21 3.37 6.70
C GLN A 331 30.16 3.60 7.79
N ALA A 332 30.47 4.58 8.63
CA ALA A 332 29.83 4.87 9.90
C ALA A 332 28.41 5.44 9.73
N LYS A 333 27.48 4.91 10.54
CA LYS A 333 26.15 5.50 10.76
C LYS A 333 26.26 6.63 11.78
N LYS A 334 25.94 7.87 11.37
CA LYS A 334 25.53 8.98 12.27
C LYS A 334 24.04 8.76 12.59
N VAL A 335 23.70 8.42 13.84
CA VAL A 335 23.25 9.31 14.93
C VAL A 335 21.99 10.10 14.56
N GLN A 336 20.84 9.58 14.99
CA GLN A 336 19.64 10.34 15.31
C GLN A 336 19.65 10.56 16.83
N ILE A 337 19.55 11.80 17.27
CA ILE A 337 19.33 12.18 18.67
C ILE A 337 17.87 12.62 18.75
N ASP A 338 17.02 11.84 19.40
CA ASP A 338 15.94 12.42 20.19
C ASP A 338 15.94 11.66 21.52
N GLY A 339 16.55 12.30 22.53
CA GLY A 339 17.19 11.59 23.64
C GLY A 339 18.40 10.78 23.17
N GLU A 340 19.45 10.70 23.99
CA GLU A 340 20.53 9.76 23.72
C GLU A 340 19.93 8.36 23.49
N VAL A 341 20.02 7.79 22.28
CA VAL A 341 19.89 6.33 22.12
C VAL A 341 21.13 5.76 22.79
N VAL A 342 21.05 5.61 24.10
CA VAL A 342 22.07 4.98 24.90
C VAL A 342 22.37 3.66 24.19
N ALA A 343 23.63 3.50 23.79
CA ALA A 343 24.10 2.23 23.25
C ALA A 343 23.65 1.14 24.22
N MET A 344 23.13 0.03 23.69
CA MET A 344 22.76 -1.08 24.58
C MET A 344 23.97 -1.41 25.43
N ASN A 345 23.81 -1.42 26.74
CA ASN A 345 24.86 -1.94 27.60
C ASN A 345 25.04 -3.44 27.32
N GLU A 346 26.14 -4.01 27.80
CA GLU A 346 26.46 -5.43 27.54
C GLU A 346 25.30 -6.37 27.93
N ALA A 347 24.60 -6.09 29.02
CA ALA A 347 23.45 -6.87 29.46
C ALA A 347 22.24 -6.77 28.51
N GLN A 348 21.95 -5.58 28.00
CA GLN A 348 20.88 -5.35 27.02
C GLN A 348 21.22 -6.00 25.67
N GLN A 349 22.48 -5.97 25.26
CA GLN A 349 22.92 -6.63 24.03
C GLN A 349 22.79 -8.16 24.13
N VAL A 350 23.18 -8.75 25.27
CA VAL A 350 23.00 -10.19 25.53
C VAL A 350 21.53 -10.57 25.50
N LEU A 351 20.64 -9.78 26.12
CA LEU A 351 19.19 -10.02 26.08
C LEU A 351 18.64 -9.91 24.65
N PHE A 352 19.07 -8.90 23.89
CA PHE A 352 18.68 -8.72 22.50
C PHE A 352 19.09 -9.92 21.63
N ASP A 353 20.32 -10.41 21.80
CA ASP A 353 20.84 -11.56 21.07
C ASP A 353 20.09 -12.84 21.44
N LYS A 354 19.80 -13.04 22.74
CA LYS A 354 18.95 -14.15 23.23
C LYS A 354 17.56 -14.10 22.59
N TYR A 355 16.90 -12.93 22.61
CA TYR A 355 15.57 -12.75 22.06
C TYR A 355 15.51 -12.99 20.55
N THR A 356 16.49 -12.49 19.80
CA THR A 356 16.53 -12.66 18.34
C THR A 356 16.99 -14.06 17.90
N SER A 357 18.02 -14.62 18.55
CA SER A 357 18.70 -15.83 18.07
C SER A 357 18.12 -17.10 18.66
N GLU A 358 17.73 -17.10 19.95
CA GLU A 358 17.24 -18.31 20.63
C GLU A 358 15.70 -18.39 20.62
N LEU A 359 15.02 -17.26 20.85
CA LEU A 359 13.56 -17.21 20.95
C LEU A 359 12.85 -16.81 19.65
N GLY A 360 13.61 -16.43 18.61
CA GLY A 360 13.10 -16.16 17.27
C GLY A 360 12.26 -14.88 17.14
N LEU A 361 12.46 -13.90 18.01
CA LEU A 361 11.76 -12.61 17.99
C LEU A 361 12.32 -11.72 16.89
N ASN A 362 11.48 -10.85 16.32
CA ASN A 362 11.93 -9.84 15.37
C ASN A 362 12.74 -8.73 16.08
N SER A 363 13.61 -8.03 15.34
CA SER A 363 14.52 -7.03 15.92
C SER A 363 13.83 -5.87 16.65
N GLU A 364 12.62 -5.50 16.26
CA GLU A 364 11.89 -4.39 16.89
C GLU A 364 11.37 -4.80 18.28
N VAL A 365 10.69 -5.94 18.35
CA VAL A 365 10.20 -6.53 19.61
C VAL A 365 11.36 -6.87 20.54
N SER A 366 12.44 -7.45 20.02
CA SER A 366 13.64 -7.74 20.80
C SER A 366 14.30 -6.48 21.36
N ASN A 367 14.34 -5.39 20.60
CA ASN A 367 14.90 -4.12 21.07
C ASN A 367 14.05 -3.51 22.20
N THR A 368 12.72 -3.55 22.06
CA THR A 368 11.80 -3.07 23.10
C THR A 368 11.94 -3.85 24.39
N LEU A 369 11.94 -5.19 24.33
CA LEU A 369 12.09 -6.03 25.52
C LEU A 369 13.48 -5.91 26.13
N ALA A 370 14.55 -5.89 25.32
CA ALA A 370 15.92 -5.83 25.84
C ALA A 370 16.22 -4.51 26.57
N ARG A 371 15.59 -3.40 26.17
CA ARG A 371 15.85 -2.07 26.76
C ARG A 371 15.06 -1.78 28.03
N ASP A 372 13.97 -2.50 28.26
CA ASP A 372 13.08 -2.29 29.40
C ASP A 372 13.11 -3.51 30.33
N VAL A 373 13.77 -3.35 31.48
CA VAL A 373 13.94 -4.42 32.47
C VAL A 373 12.60 -4.91 33.01
N LYS A 374 11.60 -4.03 33.16
CA LYS A 374 10.26 -4.42 33.65
C LYS A 374 9.55 -5.26 32.60
N LEU A 375 9.60 -4.86 31.33
CA LEU A 375 9.01 -5.65 30.22
C LEU A 375 9.74 -6.97 30.00
N SER A 376 11.08 -6.96 30.07
CA SER A 376 11.91 -8.17 29.98
C SER A 376 11.56 -9.17 31.07
N SER A 377 11.46 -8.73 32.33
CA SER A 377 11.05 -9.57 33.45
C SER A 377 9.61 -10.07 33.29
N PHE A 378 8.68 -9.19 32.89
CA PHE A 378 7.28 -9.57 32.67
C PHE A 378 7.15 -10.62 31.55
N TYR A 379 7.94 -10.46 30.48
CA TYR A 379 8.02 -11.42 29.38
C TYR A 379 8.53 -12.78 29.84
N ASP A 380 9.64 -12.81 30.57
CA ASP A 380 10.23 -14.05 31.09
C ASP A 380 9.28 -14.75 32.08
N ASP A 381 8.60 -13.99 32.96
CA ASP A 381 7.59 -14.51 33.88
C ASP A 381 6.41 -15.14 33.12
N ALA A 382 5.90 -14.49 32.07
CA ALA A 382 4.82 -15.02 31.26
C ALA A 382 5.26 -16.27 30.47
N LEU A 383 6.48 -16.25 29.93
CA LEU A 383 7.07 -17.36 29.18
C LEU A 383 7.29 -18.61 30.06
N SER A 384 7.60 -18.41 31.35
CA SER A 384 7.73 -19.51 32.32
C SER A 384 6.43 -20.27 32.55
N VAL A 385 5.27 -19.61 32.34
CA VAL A 385 3.94 -20.19 32.53
C VAL A 385 3.42 -20.83 31.24
N ASN A 386 3.68 -20.23 30.08
CA ASN A 386 3.30 -20.78 28.77
C ASN A 386 4.45 -20.61 27.77
N ASN A 387 4.95 -21.71 27.20
CA ASN A 387 6.06 -21.68 26.25
C ASN A 387 5.62 -21.24 24.84
N SER A 388 5.26 -19.97 24.69
CA SER A 388 4.81 -19.34 23.44
C SER A 388 5.59 -18.05 23.19
N PRO A 389 6.89 -18.15 22.87
CA PRO A 389 7.84 -17.04 22.92
C PRO A 389 7.47 -15.87 22.02
N VAL A 390 7.03 -16.14 20.79
CA VAL A 390 6.68 -15.09 19.81
C VAL A 390 5.35 -14.43 20.15
N THR A 391 4.32 -15.20 20.51
CA THR A 391 2.98 -14.67 20.79
C THR A 391 2.99 -13.83 22.07
N ILE A 392 3.65 -14.31 23.13
CA ILE A 392 3.82 -13.56 24.37
C ILE A 392 4.61 -12.28 24.11
N ALA A 393 5.72 -12.35 23.36
CA ALA A 393 6.56 -11.19 23.10
C ALA A 393 5.79 -10.08 22.37
N ASN A 394 4.96 -10.45 21.40
CA ASN A 394 4.11 -9.49 20.70
C ASN A 394 3.10 -8.82 21.63
N ILE A 395 2.45 -9.57 22.53
CA ILE A 395 1.49 -8.98 23.48
C ILE A 395 2.21 -8.09 24.51
N VAL A 396 3.37 -8.53 24.99
CA VAL A 396 4.12 -7.78 26.00
C VAL A 396 4.71 -6.50 25.42
N ALA A 397 5.34 -6.57 24.25
CA ALA A 397 5.99 -5.41 23.63
C ALA A 397 5.02 -4.37 23.05
N ASN A 398 3.77 -4.74 22.78
CA ASN A 398 2.76 -3.82 22.23
C ASN A 398 1.70 -3.44 23.26
N GLU A 399 0.88 -4.40 23.70
CA GLU A 399 -0.23 -4.14 24.60
C GLU A 399 0.23 -3.86 26.03
N VAL A 400 1.04 -4.72 26.65
CA VAL A 400 1.50 -4.52 28.05
C VAL A 400 2.40 -3.29 28.17
N ALA A 401 3.29 -3.06 27.19
CA ALA A 401 4.14 -1.89 27.13
C ALA A 401 3.34 -0.58 27.08
N ARG A 402 2.19 -0.57 26.40
CA ARG A 402 1.31 0.61 26.38
C ARG A 402 0.70 0.85 27.76
N GLU A 403 0.16 -0.18 28.40
CA GLU A 403 -0.48 -0.03 29.72
C GLU A 403 0.52 0.35 30.82
N LEU A 404 1.77 -0.13 30.73
CA LEU A 404 2.86 0.29 31.63
C LEU A 404 3.27 1.75 31.47
N LYS A 405 3.10 2.34 30.28
CA LYS A 405 3.38 3.76 30.03
C LYS A 405 2.24 4.68 30.48
N ASP A 406 0.99 4.22 30.35
CA ASP A 406 -0.20 5.00 30.67
C ASP A 406 -0.55 4.97 32.17
N SER A 407 -0.12 3.95 32.91
CA SER A 407 -0.41 3.81 34.33
C SER A 407 0.48 4.73 35.17
N GLN A 408 -0.04 5.85 35.67
CA GLN A 408 0.66 6.72 36.65
C GLN A 408 0.95 6.05 38.01
N ILE A 409 0.50 4.80 38.19
CA ILE A 409 0.73 3.96 39.35
C ILE A 409 1.46 2.72 38.85
N ASP A 410 2.60 2.39 39.44
CA ASP A 410 3.50 1.26 39.12
C ASP A 410 2.86 -0.15 39.27
N ALA A 411 1.54 -0.28 39.30
CA ALA A 411 0.83 -1.55 39.52
C ALA A 411 -0.15 -1.83 38.37
N LEU A 412 0.26 -2.71 37.44
CA LEU A 412 -0.66 -3.33 36.49
C LEU A 412 -1.76 -4.08 37.26
N LYS A 413 -3.02 -3.94 36.80
CA LYS A 413 -4.15 -4.68 37.38
C LYS A 413 -4.18 -6.17 36.98
N PHE A 414 -3.28 -6.59 36.10
CA PHE A 414 -3.14 -7.94 35.61
C PHE A 414 -1.69 -8.41 35.73
N SER A 415 -1.49 -9.72 35.82
CA SER A 415 -0.19 -10.37 35.99
C SER A 415 0.33 -11.02 34.72
N ALA A 416 1.64 -11.29 34.68
CA ALA A 416 2.28 -12.07 33.63
C ALA A 416 1.63 -13.46 33.44
N LYS A 417 1.20 -14.08 34.55
CA LYS A 417 0.42 -15.33 34.54
C LYS A 417 -0.90 -15.19 33.79
N GLN A 418 -1.65 -14.11 34.00
CA GLN A 418 -2.90 -13.86 33.28
C GLN A 418 -2.64 -13.62 31.78
N ILE A 419 -1.53 -12.97 31.40
CA ILE A 419 -1.16 -12.83 29.98
C ILE A 419 -0.80 -14.19 29.37
N ALA A 420 -0.07 -15.04 30.09
CA ALA A 420 0.21 -16.40 29.64
C ALA A 420 -1.06 -17.24 29.46
N GLU A 421 -2.04 -17.12 30.38
CA GLU A 421 -3.36 -17.76 30.27
C GLU A 421 -4.17 -17.24 29.07
N LEU A 422 -4.12 -15.92 28.80
CA LEU A 422 -4.75 -15.34 27.62
C LEU A 422 -4.12 -15.88 26.33
N VAL A 423 -2.79 -15.93 26.25
CA VAL A 423 -2.06 -16.48 25.09
C VAL A 423 -2.37 -17.95 24.91
N LYS A 424 -2.43 -18.74 25.99
CA LYS A 424 -2.80 -20.15 25.92
C LYS A 424 -4.17 -20.35 25.27
N MET A 425 -5.16 -19.50 25.58
CA MET A 425 -6.47 -19.58 24.93
C MET A 425 -6.45 -19.20 23.43
N ILE A 426 -5.49 -18.38 22.99
CA ILE A 426 -5.26 -18.11 21.57
C ILE A 426 -4.62 -19.33 20.90
N ASP A 427 -3.56 -19.87 21.50
CA ASP A 427 -2.78 -20.99 20.97
C ASP A 427 -3.65 -22.27 20.86
N ASP A 428 -4.46 -22.53 21.88
CA ASP A 428 -5.42 -23.65 21.93
C ASP A 428 -6.70 -23.37 21.11
N LYS A 429 -6.78 -22.21 20.43
CA LYS A 429 -7.92 -21.78 19.60
C LYS A 429 -9.25 -21.71 20.36
N THR A 430 -9.20 -21.54 21.68
CA THR A 430 -10.39 -21.31 22.51
C THR A 430 -11.01 -19.95 22.21
N ILE A 431 -10.18 -18.96 21.87
CA ILE A 431 -10.61 -17.63 21.43
C ILE A 431 -9.83 -17.19 20.19
N SER A 432 -10.35 -16.21 19.45
CA SER A 432 -9.63 -15.59 18.33
C SER A 432 -8.74 -14.45 18.80
N ASN A 433 -7.74 -14.07 17.99
CA ASN A 433 -6.89 -12.88 18.25
C ASN A 433 -7.71 -11.60 18.46
N LYS A 434 -8.85 -11.46 17.76
CA LYS A 434 -9.75 -10.32 17.93
C LYS A 434 -10.42 -10.33 19.31
N ILE A 435 -10.87 -11.50 19.75
CA ILE A 435 -11.47 -11.67 21.07
C ILE A 435 -10.43 -11.49 22.16
N ALA A 436 -9.19 -11.94 21.95
CA ALA A 436 -8.12 -11.75 22.92
C ALA A 436 -7.86 -10.27 23.22
N LYS A 437 -7.95 -9.38 22.23
CA LYS A 437 -7.87 -7.93 22.45
C LYS A 437 -9.02 -7.41 23.33
N GLN A 438 -10.24 -7.88 23.10
CA GLN A 438 -11.40 -7.51 23.92
C GLN A 438 -11.24 -8.01 25.37
N VAL A 439 -10.75 -9.24 25.55
CA VAL A 439 -10.48 -9.80 26.87
C VAL A 439 -9.36 -9.01 27.56
N PHE A 440 -8.30 -8.66 26.85
CA PHE A 440 -7.21 -7.83 27.38
C PHE A 440 -7.70 -6.46 27.87
N GLU A 441 -8.54 -5.75 27.11
CA GLU A 441 -9.11 -4.47 27.53
C GLU A 441 -9.93 -4.57 28.84
N GLU A 442 -10.61 -5.69 29.05
CA GLU A 442 -11.35 -5.96 30.29
C GLU A 442 -10.41 -6.31 31.44
N MET A 443 -9.35 -7.08 31.19
CA MET A 443 -8.29 -7.35 32.16
C MET A 443 -7.63 -6.04 32.64
N VAL A 444 -7.39 -5.10 31.72
CA VAL A 444 -6.84 -3.77 32.05
C VAL A 444 -7.78 -2.98 32.95
N LYS A 445 -9.09 -3.00 32.67
CA LYS A 445 -10.08 -2.20 33.42
C LYS A 445 -10.35 -2.77 34.80
N PHE A 446 -10.57 -4.08 34.89
CA PHE A 446 -11.14 -4.73 36.08
C PHE A 446 -10.16 -5.69 36.79
N GLY A 447 -9.02 -6.02 36.17
CA GLY A 447 -8.03 -6.95 36.73
C GLY A 447 -8.50 -8.41 36.77
N GLU A 448 -9.61 -8.73 36.10
CA GLU A 448 -10.20 -10.06 36.12
C GLU A 448 -9.36 -11.10 35.37
N ASN A 449 -9.55 -12.37 35.72
CA ASN A 449 -8.89 -13.48 35.04
C ASN A 449 -9.45 -13.65 33.62
N PRO A 450 -8.59 -13.81 32.58
CA PRO A 450 -9.05 -13.91 31.20
C PRO A 450 -9.97 -15.10 30.94
N ILE A 451 -9.81 -16.22 31.65
CA ILE A 451 -10.69 -17.40 31.55
C ILE A 451 -12.10 -17.03 32.03
N LYS A 452 -12.20 -16.36 33.19
CA LYS A 452 -13.49 -15.91 33.74
C LYS A 452 -14.19 -14.90 32.82
N ILE A 453 -13.44 -13.97 32.22
CA ILE A 453 -13.99 -13.00 31.27
C ILE A 453 -14.57 -13.73 30.05
N VAL A 454 -13.84 -14.72 29.51
CA VAL A 454 -14.28 -15.51 28.36
C VAL A 454 -15.54 -16.32 28.68
N GLU A 455 -15.60 -16.95 29.85
CA GLU A 455 -16.77 -17.70 30.32
C GLU A 455 -17.98 -16.79 30.54
N ALA A 456 -17.82 -15.71 31.31
CA ALA A 456 -18.90 -14.80 31.66
C ALA A 456 -19.53 -14.10 30.44
N LYS A 457 -18.71 -13.79 29.42
CA LYS A 457 -19.17 -13.14 28.18
C LYS A 457 -19.46 -14.12 27.04
N GLY A 458 -19.33 -15.44 27.30
CA GLY A 458 -19.56 -16.49 26.32
C GLY A 458 -18.73 -16.29 25.04
N LEU A 459 -17.46 -15.92 25.19
CA LEU A 459 -16.56 -15.53 24.08
C LEU A 459 -15.81 -16.72 23.46
N VAL A 460 -16.12 -17.93 23.88
CA VAL A 460 -15.53 -19.16 23.34
C VAL A 460 -15.82 -19.25 21.84
N GLN A 461 -14.79 -19.65 21.09
CA GLN A 461 -14.86 -19.79 19.65
C GLN A 461 -15.86 -20.90 19.27
N ILE A 462 -16.78 -20.57 18.37
CA ILE A 462 -17.76 -21.50 17.82
C ILE A 462 -17.10 -22.19 16.62
N SER A 463 -16.87 -23.50 16.75
CA SER A 463 -16.32 -24.35 15.69
C SER A 463 -17.30 -25.41 15.19
N ASP A 464 -18.46 -25.55 15.83
CA ASP A 464 -19.51 -26.52 15.46
C ASP A 464 -20.25 -26.08 14.18
N PRO A 465 -20.17 -26.84 13.07
CA PRO A 465 -20.88 -26.54 11.84
C PRO A 465 -22.39 -26.38 12.00
N SER A 466 -23.01 -27.05 12.98
CA SER A 466 -24.45 -26.99 13.23
C SER A 466 -24.89 -25.61 13.73
N LYS A 467 -23.99 -24.88 14.39
CA LYS A 467 -24.22 -23.50 14.86
C LYS A 467 -23.84 -22.45 13.82
N ILE A 468 -22.88 -22.75 12.95
CA ILE A 468 -22.36 -21.80 11.94
C ILE A 468 -23.20 -21.84 10.66
N SER A 469 -23.65 -23.02 10.23
CA SER A 469 -24.40 -23.19 8.96
C SER A 469 -25.67 -22.36 8.87
N PRO A 470 -26.54 -22.26 9.90
CA PRO A 470 -27.73 -21.40 9.84
C PRO A 470 -27.39 -19.91 9.62
N ILE A 471 -26.27 -19.45 10.18
CA ILE A 471 -25.79 -18.07 10.05
C ILE A 471 -25.25 -17.82 8.64
N ILE A 472 -24.57 -18.80 8.06
CA ILE A 472 -24.14 -18.76 6.65
C ILE A 472 -25.36 -18.63 5.74
N ASP A 473 -26.40 -19.42 5.99
CA ASP A 473 -27.64 -19.40 5.19
C ASP A 473 -28.33 -18.04 5.26
N GLU A 474 -28.43 -17.46 6.45
CA GLU A 474 -28.97 -16.11 6.65
C GLU A 474 -28.14 -15.04 5.92
N VAL A 475 -26.80 -15.12 6.01
CA VAL A 475 -25.89 -14.18 5.34
C VAL A 475 -26.01 -14.29 3.82
N ILE A 476 -26.12 -15.49 3.27
CA ILE A 476 -26.34 -15.72 1.82
C ILE A 476 -27.69 -15.15 1.39
N ALA A 477 -28.76 -15.45 2.14
CA ALA A 477 -30.12 -14.97 1.84
C ALA A 477 -30.24 -13.44 1.87
N LYS A 478 -29.54 -12.77 2.78
CA LYS A 478 -29.51 -11.30 2.89
C LYS A 478 -28.68 -10.61 1.80
N ASN A 479 -27.96 -11.35 0.96
CA ASN A 479 -27.05 -10.79 -0.05
C ASN A 479 -27.28 -11.38 -1.46
N PRO A 480 -28.52 -11.32 -2.00
CA PRO A 480 -28.88 -12.00 -3.24
C PRO A 480 -28.06 -11.53 -4.46
N ASP A 481 -27.75 -10.23 -4.54
CA ASP A 481 -26.94 -9.68 -5.63
C ASP A 481 -25.51 -10.23 -5.63
N ASN A 482 -24.91 -10.41 -4.45
CA ASN A 482 -23.58 -10.98 -4.32
C ASN A 482 -23.59 -12.48 -4.60
N VAL A 483 -24.68 -13.18 -4.32
CA VAL A 483 -24.87 -14.57 -4.73
C VAL A 483 -24.97 -14.68 -6.24
N ALA A 484 -25.74 -13.80 -6.90
CA ALA A 484 -25.84 -13.76 -8.36
C ALA A 484 -24.48 -13.47 -9.02
N LYS A 485 -23.71 -12.52 -8.50
CA LYS A 485 -22.34 -12.22 -8.97
C LYS A 485 -21.38 -13.39 -8.75
N PHE A 486 -21.49 -14.11 -7.62
CA PHE A 486 -20.70 -15.31 -7.38
C PHE A 486 -21.07 -16.41 -8.39
N LYS A 487 -22.37 -16.59 -8.67
CA LYS A 487 -22.88 -17.52 -9.71
C LYS A 487 -22.39 -17.18 -11.11
N ALA A 488 -22.22 -15.89 -11.42
CA ALA A 488 -21.66 -15.42 -12.68
C ALA A 488 -20.12 -15.60 -12.80
N GLY A 489 -19.47 -16.26 -11.84
CA GLY A 489 -18.05 -16.62 -11.92
C GLY A 489 -17.11 -15.79 -11.04
N ASN A 490 -17.61 -14.84 -10.24
CA ASN A 490 -16.78 -14.04 -9.34
C ASN A 490 -16.44 -14.78 -8.03
N SER A 491 -15.48 -15.70 -8.09
CA SER A 491 -15.04 -16.52 -6.96
C SER A 491 -14.44 -15.73 -5.79
N LYS A 492 -14.01 -14.47 -6.01
CA LYS A 492 -13.46 -13.59 -4.96
C LYS A 492 -14.50 -13.18 -3.91
N LEU A 493 -15.79 -13.27 -4.22
CA LEU A 493 -16.87 -12.96 -3.26
C LEU A 493 -16.99 -13.99 -2.13
N SER A 494 -16.32 -15.16 -2.22
CA SER A 494 -16.24 -16.10 -1.09
C SER A 494 -15.69 -15.42 0.17
N GLY A 495 -14.67 -14.56 0.04
CA GLY A 495 -14.10 -13.81 1.16
C GLY A 495 -15.08 -12.79 1.77
N PHE A 496 -15.98 -12.22 0.97
CA PHE A 496 -17.05 -11.33 1.45
C PHE A 496 -18.01 -12.08 2.37
N PHE A 497 -18.52 -13.24 1.93
CA PHE A 497 -19.45 -14.06 2.73
C PHE A 497 -18.79 -14.54 4.03
N VAL A 498 -17.52 -14.96 3.98
CA VAL A 498 -16.74 -15.31 5.17
C VAL A 498 -16.65 -14.11 6.14
N GLY A 499 -16.36 -12.92 5.64
CA GLY A 499 -16.29 -11.70 6.45
C GLY A 499 -17.64 -11.36 7.12
N GLN A 500 -18.75 -11.50 6.39
CA GLN A 500 -20.09 -11.25 6.94
C GLN A 500 -20.47 -12.26 8.03
N VAL A 501 -20.12 -13.54 7.86
CA VAL A 501 -20.37 -14.58 8.88
C VAL A 501 -19.54 -14.33 10.14
N LEU A 502 -18.27 -13.93 9.99
CA LEU A 502 -17.44 -13.53 11.13
C LEU A 502 -17.98 -12.29 11.83
N LYS A 503 -18.57 -11.33 11.10
CA LYS A 503 -19.23 -10.16 11.67
C LYS A 503 -20.50 -10.54 12.43
N ALA A 504 -21.36 -11.36 11.83
CA ALA A 504 -22.63 -11.81 12.42
C ALA A 504 -22.42 -12.61 13.72
N THR A 505 -21.32 -13.35 13.82
CA THR A 505 -20.95 -14.09 15.04
C THR A 505 -20.15 -13.26 16.05
N GLY A 506 -19.97 -11.95 15.83
CA GLY A 506 -19.16 -11.10 16.70
C GLY A 506 -17.68 -11.50 16.74
N GLY A 507 -17.18 -12.24 15.75
CA GLY A 507 -15.83 -12.80 15.71
C GLY A 507 -15.66 -14.12 16.48
N LYS A 508 -16.76 -14.70 16.98
CA LYS A 508 -16.75 -15.98 17.70
C LYS A 508 -16.64 -17.18 16.77
N ALA A 509 -17.09 -17.12 15.52
CA ALA A 509 -16.95 -18.28 14.64
C ALA A 509 -15.48 -18.52 14.25
N ASN A 510 -15.06 -19.80 14.24
CA ASN A 510 -13.71 -20.17 13.83
C ASN A 510 -13.49 -19.84 12.34
N PRO A 511 -12.49 -19.00 12.00
CA PRO A 511 -12.29 -18.57 10.61
C PRO A 511 -12.03 -19.73 9.64
N GLN A 512 -11.31 -20.78 10.07
CA GLN A 512 -11.01 -21.91 9.20
C GLN A 512 -12.28 -22.72 8.89
N VAL A 513 -13.12 -22.94 9.90
CA VAL A 513 -14.40 -23.64 9.75
C VAL A 513 -15.37 -22.83 8.89
N VAL A 514 -15.48 -21.51 9.14
CA VAL A 514 -16.32 -20.61 8.33
C VAL A 514 -15.89 -20.62 6.87
N ASN A 515 -14.58 -20.50 6.58
CA ASN A 515 -14.09 -20.55 5.20
C ASN A 515 -14.49 -21.85 4.49
N LYS A 516 -14.37 -22.99 5.19
CA LYS A 516 -14.76 -24.30 4.66
C LYS A 516 -16.27 -24.37 4.38
N LEU A 517 -17.09 -24.06 5.38
CA LEU A 517 -18.55 -24.18 5.27
C LEU A 517 -19.16 -23.19 4.28
N VAL A 518 -18.64 -21.96 4.21
CA VAL A 518 -19.06 -20.97 3.21
C VAL A 518 -18.70 -21.46 1.80
N ALA A 519 -17.50 -22.02 1.60
CA ALA A 519 -17.11 -22.57 0.31
C ALA A 519 -17.99 -23.76 -0.10
N GLU A 520 -18.33 -24.66 0.82
CA GLU A 520 -19.24 -25.78 0.60
C GLU A 520 -20.66 -25.31 0.25
N LYS A 521 -21.22 -24.38 1.04
CA LYS A 521 -22.57 -23.85 0.83
C LYS A 521 -22.69 -23.08 -0.47
N LEU A 522 -21.72 -22.23 -0.79
CA LEU A 522 -21.69 -21.49 -2.05
C LEU A 522 -21.54 -22.42 -3.25
N LYS A 523 -20.77 -23.51 -3.15
CA LYS A 523 -20.67 -24.54 -4.20
C LYS A 523 -21.97 -25.29 -4.40
N SER A 524 -22.73 -25.59 -3.34
CA SER A 524 -24.04 -26.26 -3.47
C SER A 524 -25.14 -25.42 -4.11
N LEU A 525 -24.88 -24.13 -4.37
CA LEU A 525 -25.79 -23.24 -5.10
C LEU A 525 -25.60 -23.32 -6.63
N PHE A 526 -24.64 -24.13 -7.08
CA PHE A 526 -24.38 -24.58 -8.45
C PHE A 526 -24.71 -26.06 -8.54
#